data_AF-A0A923X150-F1
#
_entry.id   AF-A0A923X150-F1
#
_cell.length_a   1.000
_cell.length_b   1.000
_cell.length_c   1.000
_cell.angle_alpha   90.00
_cell.angle_beta   90.00
_cell.angle_gamma   90.00
#
_symmetry.space_group_name_H-M   'P 1'
#
loop_
_entity.id
_entity.type
_entity.pdbx_description
1 polymer ?
#
loop_
_entity_poly.entity_id
_entity_poly.type
_entity_poly.pdbx_seq_one_letter_code
_entity_poly.pdbx_strand_id
1 'polypeptide(L)'
;MSAAPDLDAALEELIALANDVRIELIVGTDFDASLTARNRYNDAFARFQGMVTGGAVLGPEHLTLAGRLDQLHSANMERVAELKQLARTELGNARRFQRISGYAPDGADARPAARFIDDAA
;
A
#
# COMPACT_ATOMS: atom_id res chain seq x y z
N MET A 1 -18.90 -25.09 15.84
CA MET A 1 -17.69 -25.01 14.99
C MET A 1 -16.98 -23.72 15.37
N SER A 2 -15.72 -23.80 15.80
CA SER A 2 -14.95 -22.66 16.34
C SER A 2 -14.67 -21.63 15.25
N ALA A 3 -14.74 -20.34 15.58
CA ALA A 3 -14.41 -19.21 14.69
C ALA A 3 -12.88 -19.00 14.51
N ALA A 4 -12.05 -19.76 15.21
CA ALA A 4 -10.59 -19.66 15.16
C ALA A 4 -9.93 -19.93 13.79
N PRO A 5 -10.34 -20.96 12.99
CA PRO A 5 -9.70 -21.22 11.69
C PRO A 5 -9.99 -20.13 10.65
N ASP A 6 -11.08 -19.39 10.79
CA ASP A 6 -11.43 -18.32 9.85
C ASP A 6 -10.57 -17.07 10.07
N LEU A 7 -10.14 -16.80 11.31
CA LEU A 7 -9.25 -15.67 11.64
C LEU A 7 -7.81 -15.92 11.20
N ASP A 8 -7.27 -17.12 11.40
CA ASP A 8 -5.92 -17.46 10.94
C ASP A 8 -5.82 -17.37 9.42
N ALA A 9 -6.80 -17.93 8.70
CA ALA A 9 -6.85 -17.84 7.24
C ALA A 9 -6.93 -16.39 6.75
N ALA A 10 -7.71 -15.54 7.43
CA ALA A 10 -7.80 -14.11 7.11
C ALA A 10 -6.46 -13.39 7.37
N LEU A 11 -5.76 -13.70 8.47
CA LEU A 11 -4.45 -13.11 8.75
C LEU A 11 -3.38 -13.59 7.76
N GLU A 12 -3.39 -14.87 7.37
CA GLU A 12 -2.49 -15.41 6.35
C GLU A 12 -2.75 -14.77 4.98
N GLU A 13 -4.01 -14.60 4.57
CA GLU A 13 -4.39 -13.87 3.35
C GLU A 13 -3.84 -12.44 3.39
N LEU A 14 -4.03 -11.72 4.51
CA LEU A 14 -3.54 -10.36 4.67
C LEU A 14 -2.02 -10.26 4.60
N ILE A 15 -1.30 -11.22 5.19
CA ILE A 15 0.16 -11.28 5.12
C ILE A 15 0.61 -11.51 3.68
N ALA A 16 -0.03 -12.41 2.94
CA ALA A 16 0.29 -12.66 1.54
C ALA A 16 0.08 -11.38 0.70
N LEU A 17 -1.09 -10.75 0.83
CA LEU A 17 -1.41 -9.51 0.11
C LEU A 17 -0.51 -8.34 0.51
N ALA A 18 -0.13 -8.23 1.78
CA ALA A 18 0.84 -7.21 2.22
C ALA A 18 2.22 -7.42 1.59
N ASN A 19 2.65 -8.67 1.38
CA ASN A 19 3.89 -8.95 0.65
C ASN A 19 3.77 -8.62 -0.84
N ASP A 20 2.63 -8.92 -1.47
CA ASP A 20 2.38 -8.53 -2.86
C ASP A 20 2.47 -7.01 -3.03
N VAL A 21 1.82 -6.24 -2.15
CA VAL A 21 1.95 -4.77 -2.13
C VAL A 21 3.42 -4.36 -1.99
N ARG A 22 4.16 -4.98 -1.09
CA ARG A 22 5.59 -4.66 -0.91
C ARG A 22 6.41 -4.93 -2.16
N ILE A 23 6.18 -6.06 -2.84
CA ILE A 23 6.86 -6.42 -4.09
C ILE A 23 6.58 -5.36 -5.15
N GLU A 24 5.31 -4.98 -5.32
CA GLU A 24 4.93 -3.92 -6.26
C GLU A 24 5.54 -2.56 -5.87
N LEU A 25 5.63 -2.21 -4.58
CA LEU A 25 6.27 -0.96 -4.14
C LEU A 25 7.81 -0.93 -4.30
N ILE A 26 8.45 -2.09 -4.42
CA ILE A 26 9.91 -2.20 -4.59
C ILE A 26 10.29 -2.36 -6.06
N VAL A 27 9.58 -3.25 -6.77
CA VAL A 27 9.90 -3.69 -8.13
C VAL A 27 9.01 -3.01 -9.16
N GLY A 28 7.76 -2.69 -8.79
CA GLY A 28 6.71 -2.27 -9.70
C GLY A 28 7.12 -1.06 -10.53
N THR A 29 7.25 -1.28 -11.83
CA THR A 29 7.38 -0.23 -12.84
C THR A 29 6.02 0.32 -13.27
N ASP A 30 4.94 -0.36 -12.86
CA ASP A 30 3.56 -0.06 -13.21
C ASP A 30 2.76 0.41 -11.99
N PHE A 31 2.31 1.66 -12.07
CA PHE A 31 1.48 2.29 -11.07
C PHE A 31 0.12 1.60 -10.89
N ASP A 32 -0.50 1.15 -11.98
CA ASP A 32 -1.84 0.56 -11.93
C ASP A 32 -1.80 -0.84 -11.29
N ALA A 33 -0.72 -1.59 -11.50
CA ALA A 33 -0.46 -2.84 -10.80
C ALA A 33 -0.29 -2.62 -9.28
N SER A 34 0.50 -1.62 -8.89
CA SER A 34 0.68 -1.22 -7.50
C SER A 34 -0.63 -0.81 -6.83
N LEU A 35 -1.47 -0.04 -7.53
CA LEU A 35 -2.79 0.37 -7.05
C LEU A 35 -3.74 -0.83 -6.90
N THR A 36 -3.72 -1.76 -7.86
CA THR A 36 -4.53 -2.99 -7.82
C THR A 36 -4.14 -3.89 -6.64
N ALA A 37 -2.84 -4.04 -6.37
CA ALA A 37 -2.37 -4.78 -5.20
C ALA A 37 -2.82 -4.13 -3.89
N ARG A 38 -2.68 -2.81 -3.77
CA ARG A 38 -3.13 -2.05 -2.59
C ARG A 38 -4.64 -2.17 -2.36
N ASN A 39 -5.45 -2.05 -3.42
CA ASN A 39 -6.91 -2.17 -3.30
C ASN A 39 -7.32 -3.57 -2.82
N ARG A 40 -6.72 -4.63 -3.38
CA ARG A 40 -6.98 -6.01 -2.91
C ARG A 40 -6.64 -6.19 -1.43
N TYR A 41 -5.50 -5.64 -0.99
CA TYR A 41 -5.12 -5.66 0.42
C TYR A 41 -6.12 -4.89 1.30
N ASN A 42 -6.52 -3.69 0.90
CA ASN A 42 -7.48 -2.87 1.64
C ASN A 42 -8.86 -3.54 1.75
N ASP A 43 -9.34 -4.16 0.67
CA ASP A 43 -10.60 -4.91 0.67
C ASP A 43 -10.54 -6.11 1.63
N ALA A 44 -9.45 -6.88 1.60
CA ALA A 44 -9.23 -7.98 2.54
C ALA A 44 -9.15 -7.48 3.99
N PHE A 45 -8.49 -6.34 4.21
CA PHE A 45 -8.35 -5.74 5.54
C PHE A 45 -9.69 -5.27 6.10
N ALA A 46 -10.53 -4.65 5.27
CA ALA A 46 -11.88 -4.26 5.63
C ALA A 46 -12.75 -5.48 6.01
N ARG A 47 -12.64 -6.59 5.27
CA ARG A 47 -13.32 -7.85 5.64
C ARG A 47 -12.87 -8.38 6.99
N PHE A 48 -11.56 -8.42 7.24
CA PHE A 48 -11.00 -8.84 8.53
C PHE A 48 -11.46 -7.94 9.69
N GLN A 49 -11.47 -6.63 9.49
CA GLN A 49 -12.05 -5.69 10.48
C GLN A 49 -13.53 -5.97 10.72
N GLY A 50 -14.29 -6.28 9.68
CA GLY A 50 -15.68 -6.73 9.77
C GLY A 50 -15.84 -7.98 10.66
N MET A 51 -14.92 -8.94 10.57
CA MET A 51 -14.92 -10.13 11.44
C MET A 51 -14.67 -9.75 12.91
N VAL A 52 -13.64 -8.93 13.18
CA VAL A 52 -13.30 -8.50 14.54
C VAL A 52 -14.43 -7.68 15.17
N THR A 53 -14.99 -6.72 14.43
CA THR A 53 -16.15 -5.93 14.88
C THR A 53 -17.44 -6.76 15.02
N GLY A 54 -17.57 -7.82 14.24
CA GLY A 54 -18.65 -8.81 14.33
C GLY A 54 -18.54 -9.78 15.52
N GLY A 55 -17.53 -9.61 16.38
CA GLY A 55 -17.36 -10.40 17.60
C GLY A 55 -16.34 -11.53 17.51
N ALA A 56 -15.58 -11.63 16.41
CA ALA A 56 -14.42 -12.51 16.35
C ALA A 56 -13.32 -11.94 17.26
N VAL A 57 -12.86 -12.73 18.23
CA VAL A 57 -11.86 -12.28 19.21
C VAL A 57 -10.51 -12.86 18.85
N LEU A 58 -9.49 -12.00 18.76
CA LEU A 58 -8.12 -12.44 18.61
C LEU A 58 -7.61 -13.08 19.92
N GLY A 59 -7.56 -14.42 19.94
CA GLY A 59 -6.86 -15.20 20.97
C GLY A 59 -5.33 -15.16 20.85
N PRO A 60 -4.62 -15.68 21.88
CA PRO A 60 -3.16 -15.75 21.90
C PRO A 60 -2.53 -16.43 20.68
N GLU A 61 -3.21 -17.42 20.10
CA GLU A 61 -2.80 -18.16 18.90
C GLU A 61 -2.64 -17.25 17.67
N HIS A 62 -3.40 -16.16 17.59
CA HIS A 62 -3.38 -15.24 16.46
C HIS A 62 -2.33 -14.13 16.60
N LEU A 63 -1.77 -13.91 17.81
CA LEU A 63 -0.88 -12.78 18.10
C LEU A 63 0.39 -12.79 17.24
N THR A 64 0.93 -13.97 16.92
CA THR A 64 2.12 -14.09 16.07
C THR A 64 1.82 -13.62 14.64
N LEU A 65 0.70 -14.04 14.06
CA LEU A 65 0.31 -13.63 12.71
C LEU A 65 -0.08 -12.16 12.68
N ALA A 66 -0.86 -11.69 13.65
CA ALA A 66 -1.24 -10.28 13.77
C ALA A 66 -0.02 -9.36 13.92
N GLY A 67 0.96 -9.76 14.74
CA GLY A 67 2.21 -9.01 14.90
C GLY A 67 3.05 -8.97 13.62
N ARG A 68 3.11 -10.07 12.86
CA ARG A 68 3.78 -10.10 11.55
C ARG A 68 3.08 -9.19 10.52
N LEU A 69 1.75 -9.22 10.50
CA LEU A 69 0.95 -8.36 9.64
C LEU A 69 1.19 -6.88 9.97
N ASP A 70 1.22 -6.52 11.25
CA ASP A 70 1.48 -5.15 11.72
C ASP A 70 2.87 -4.64 11.28
N GLN A 71 3.90 -5.48 11.42
CA GLN A 71 5.25 -5.17 10.94
C GLN A 71 5.28 -4.93 9.43
N LEU A 72 4.62 -5.79 8.65
CA LEU A 72 4.56 -5.65 7.19
C LEU A 72 3.77 -4.40 6.79
N HIS A 73 2.64 -4.13 7.45
CA HIS A 73 1.84 -2.95 7.19
C HIS A 73 2.64 -1.68 7.46
N SER A 74 3.29 -1.59 8.61
CA SER A 74 4.14 -0.45 8.98
C SER A 74 5.25 -0.21 7.96
N ALA A 75 5.96 -1.28 7.55
CA ALA A 75 7.01 -1.17 6.55
C ALA A 75 6.49 -0.75 5.17
N ASN A 76 5.30 -1.19 4.78
CA ASN A 76 4.67 -0.76 3.53
C ASN A 76 4.28 0.72 3.59
N MET A 77 3.74 1.19 4.71
CA MET A 77 3.39 2.61 4.90
C MET A 77 4.62 3.52 4.88
N GLU A 78 5.72 3.11 5.52
CA GLU A 78 7.00 3.79 5.45
C GLU A 78 7.48 3.88 3.99
N ARG A 79 7.44 2.76 3.26
CA ARG A 79 7.85 2.73 1.85
C ARG A 79 7.00 3.63 0.96
N VAL A 80 5.67 3.66 1.16
CA VAL A 80 4.78 4.58 0.43
C VAL A 80 5.15 6.03 0.73
N ALA A 81 5.45 6.37 1.99
CA ALA A 81 5.85 7.71 2.38
C ALA A 81 7.16 8.14 1.68
N GLU A 82 8.16 7.25 1.64
CA GLU A 82 9.41 7.48 0.90
C GLU A 82 9.17 7.73 -0.59
N LEU A 83 8.38 6.87 -1.24
CA LEU A 83 8.07 7.00 -2.66
C LEU A 83 7.32 8.31 -2.96
N LYS A 84 6.39 8.73 -2.08
CA LYS A 84 5.71 10.02 -2.22
C LYS A 84 6.69 11.19 -2.09
N GLN A 85 7.66 11.11 -1.20
CA GLN A 85 8.70 12.13 -1.07
C GLN A 85 9.59 12.21 -2.31
N LEU A 86 10.00 11.07 -2.88
CA LEU A 86 10.74 10.99 -4.12
C LEU A 86 9.94 11.60 -5.28
N ALA A 87 8.68 11.19 -5.46
CA ALA A 87 7.79 11.72 -6.48
C ALA A 87 7.60 13.25 -6.37
N ARG A 88 7.46 13.80 -5.15
CA ARG A 88 7.39 15.25 -4.92
C ARG A 88 8.67 15.95 -5.36
N THR A 89 9.82 15.36 -5.07
CA THR A 89 11.13 15.91 -5.42
C THR A 89 11.32 15.93 -6.93
N GLU A 90 11.02 14.82 -7.61
CA GLU A 90 11.10 14.70 -9.07
C GLU A 90 10.14 15.67 -9.76
N LEU A 91 8.90 15.77 -9.29
CA LEU A 91 7.92 16.73 -9.81
C LEU A 91 8.39 18.18 -9.62
N GLY A 92 8.98 18.49 -8.46
CA GLY A 92 9.58 19.80 -8.19
C GLY A 92 10.73 20.13 -9.15
N ASN A 93 11.59 19.14 -9.43
CA ASN A 93 12.69 19.26 -10.38
C ASN A 93 12.19 19.47 -11.82
N ALA A 94 11.20 18.69 -12.26
CA ALA A 94 10.59 18.82 -13.59
C ALA A 94 9.95 20.20 -13.78
N ARG A 95 9.19 20.69 -12.79
CA ARG A 95 8.60 22.04 -12.83
C ARG A 95 9.65 23.15 -12.85
N ARG A 96 10.75 22.98 -12.10
CA ARG A 96 11.87 23.93 -12.12
C ARG A 96 12.57 23.95 -13.48
N PHE A 97 12.83 22.77 -14.06
CA PHE A 97 13.42 22.63 -15.38
C PHE A 97 12.56 23.33 -16.44
N GLN A 98 11.25 23.05 -16.48
CA GLN A 98 10.31 23.70 -17.41
C GLN A 98 10.38 25.23 -17.33
N ARG A 99 10.48 25.78 -16.11
CA ARG A 99 10.57 27.22 -15.91
C ARG A 99 11.87 27.82 -16.46
N ILE A 100 12.98 27.10 -16.34
CA ILE A 100 14.31 27.56 -16.76
C ILE A 100 14.50 27.39 -18.27
N SER A 101 14.10 26.24 -18.83
CA SER A 101 14.38 25.88 -20.22
C SER A 101 13.31 26.35 -21.21
N GLY A 102 12.09 26.68 -20.74
CA GLY A 102 10.93 26.93 -21.59
C GLY A 102 10.38 25.68 -22.28
N TYR A 103 11.03 24.52 -22.08
CA TYR A 103 10.57 23.22 -22.57
C TYR A 103 9.55 22.64 -21.58
N ALA A 104 8.31 22.45 -22.01
CA ALA A 104 7.33 21.68 -21.25
C ALA A 104 7.66 20.19 -21.41
N PRO A 105 8.06 19.46 -20.35
CA PRO A 105 8.09 18.01 -20.43
C PRO A 105 6.69 17.55 -20.80
N ASP A 106 6.59 16.54 -21.67
CA ASP A 106 5.29 15.99 -22.06
C ASP A 106 4.52 15.69 -20.78
N GLY A 107 3.33 16.28 -20.64
CA GLY A 107 2.54 16.18 -19.41
C GLY A 107 2.20 14.74 -19.02
N ALA A 108 2.49 13.75 -19.87
CA ALA A 108 2.50 12.32 -19.56
C ALA A 108 3.44 11.95 -18.41
N ASP A 109 4.64 12.54 -18.31
CA ASP A 109 5.66 12.08 -17.35
C ASP A 109 5.36 12.55 -15.91
N ALA A 110 4.73 13.72 -15.75
CA ALA A 110 4.42 14.29 -14.44
C ALA A 110 3.08 13.84 -13.85
N ARG A 111 2.16 13.32 -14.67
CA ARG A 111 0.79 12.93 -14.27
C ARG A 111 0.76 11.74 -13.28
N PRO A 112 1.52 10.64 -13.48
CA PRO A 112 1.54 9.52 -12.54
C PRO A 112 2.11 9.92 -11.18
N ALA A 113 3.22 10.67 -11.16
CA ALA A 113 3.83 11.17 -9.92
C ALA A 113 2.89 12.08 -9.13
N ALA A 114 2.22 13.03 -9.80
CA ALA A 114 1.23 13.90 -9.15
C ALA A 114 0.04 13.10 -8.58
N ARG A 115 -0.51 12.15 -9.35
CA ARG A 115 -1.61 11.29 -8.88
C ARG A 115 -1.22 10.43 -7.69
N PHE A 116 -0.01 9.88 -7.66
CA PHE A 116 0.47 9.10 -6.51
C PHE A 116 0.59 9.94 -5.24
N ILE A 117 0.98 11.21 -5.37
CA ILE A 117 1.06 12.15 -4.24
C ILE A 117 -0.34 12.49 -3.71
N ASP A 118 -1.29 12.73 -4.62
CA ASP A 118 -2.65 13.17 -4.32
C ASP A 118 -3.57 12.02 -3.88
N ASP A 119 -3.24 10.77 -4.20
CA ASP A 119 -3.92 9.57 -3.69
C ASP A 119 -3.69 9.47 -2.16
N ALA A 120 -4.59 10.09 -1.40
CA ALA A 120 -4.54 10.19 0.05
C ALA A 120 -5.68 9.37 0.67
N ALA A 121 -5.30 8.56 1.67
CA ALA A 121 -6.09 7.62 2.47
C ALA A 121 -6.25 6.23 1.82
#